data_AF-A0A925JLD3-F1
#
_entry.id   AF-A0A925JLD3-F1
#
_cell.length_a   1.000
_cell.length_b   1.000
_cell.length_c   1.000
_cell.angle_alpha   90.00
_cell.angle_beta   90.00
_cell.angle_gamma   90.00
#
_symmetry.space_group_name_H-M   'P 1'
#
loop_
_entity.id
_entity.type
_entity.pdbx_description
1 polymer ?
#
loop_
_entity_poly.entity_id
_entity_poly.type
_entity_poly.pdbx_seq_one_letter_code
_entity_poly.pdbx_strand_id
1 'polypeptide(L)'
;MRRLLLCFFLLPLSAAAIADTLRIRGVTQPVAIIRDRWGIAHLYARNEADLFFAQGYCAARDRLFQFELWWRQATGTVAEVLGAKELRR
;
A
#
# COMPACT_ATOMS: atom_id res chain seq x y z
N MET A 1 23.80 -54.49 -3.04
CA MET A 1 24.83 -53.41 -3.09
C MET A 1 24.31 -52.39 -4.10
N ARG A 2 24.02 -51.10 -3.88
CA ARG A 2 24.26 -50.06 -2.86
C ARG A 2 22.96 -49.22 -2.89
N ARG A 3 22.17 -49.14 -1.83
CA ARG A 3 22.23 -48.13 -0.76
C ARG A 3 22.42 -46.69 -1.27
N LEU A 4 21.42 -45.86 -0.93
CA LEU A 4 21.47 -44.40 -0.76
C LEU A 4 21.86 -43.57 -2.00
N LEU A 5 20.86 -42.99 -2.66
CA LEU A 5 20.92 -41.66 -3.27
C LEU A 5 19.48 -41.10 -3.24
N LEU A 6 19.00 -40.84 -2.03
CA LEU A 6 18.79 -39.48 -1.50
C LEU A 6 17.66 -38.75 -2.23
N CYS A 7 16.47 -38.84 -1.64
CA CYS A 7 15.33 -37.96 -1.85
C CYS A 7 15.74 -36.47 -1.75
N PHE A 8 16.17 -35.85 -2.84
CA PHE A 8 16.53 -34.42 -2.85
C PHE A 8 15.69 -33.57 -3.82
N PHE A 9 14.57 -34.08 -4.35
CA PHE A 9 13.85 -33.35 -5.40
C PHE A 9 12.34 -33.32 -5.23
N LEU A 10 11.86 -33.19 -3.99
CA LEU A 10 10.42 -33.09 -3.69
C LEU A 10 10.16 -32.14 -2.51
N LEU A 11 10.78 -30.97 -2.53
CA LEU A 11 10.28 -29.82 -1.78
C LEU A 11 9.83 -28.80 -2.81
N PRO A 12 8.52 -28.68 -3.10
CA PRO A 12 8.06 -27.45 -3.74
C PRO A 12 8.40 -26.37 -2.72
N LEU A 13 9.30 -25.47 -3.09
CA LEU A 13 9.56 -24.25 -2.35
C LEU A 13 8.23 -23.50 -2.35
N SER A 14 7.43 -23.71 -1.32
CA SER A 14 6.16 -23.01 -1.14
C SER A 14 6.50 -21.55 -1.04
N ALA A 15 6.25 -20.81 -2.12
CA ALA A 15 6.29 -19.36 -2.13
C ALA A 15 5.12 -18.88 -1.27
N ALA A 16 5.29 -18.96 0.05
CA ALA A 16 4.40 -18.31 0.99
C ALA A 16 4.45 -16.82 0.65
N ALA A 17 3.39 -16.31 0.02
CA ALA A 17 3.25 -14.88 -0.19
C ALA A 17 3.38 -14.21 1.19
N ILE A 18 4.40 -13.38 1.34
CA ILE A 18 4.64 -12.66 2.60
C ILE A 18 3.49 -11.68 2.76
N ALA A 19 2.51 -12.05 3.59
CA ALA A 19 1.43 -11.19 3.99
C ALA A 19 1.98 -10.20 5.01
N ASP A 20 2.30 -9.00 4.56
CA ASP A 20 2.73 -7.92 5.46
C ASP A 20 1.51 -7.44 6.26
N THR A 21 1.62 -7.49 7.59
CA THR A 21 0.54 -7.13 8.51
C THR A 21 0.96 -5.91 9.31
N LEU A 22 0.29 -4.79 9.06
CA LEU A 22 0.55 -3.52 9.72
C LEU A 22 -0.51 -3.25 10.79
N ARG A 23 -0.08 -2.95 12.02
CA ARG A 23 -0.96 -2.44 13.07
C ARG A 23 -0.95 -0.92 13.03
N ILE A 24 -2.10 -0.33 12.70
CA ILE A 24 -2.26 1.12 12.54
C ILE A 24 -3.31 1.61 13.52
N ARG A 25 -3.01 2.71 14.20
CA ARG A 25 -3.97 3.37 15.10
C ARG A 25 -5.13 3.93 14.28
N GLY A 26 -6.36 3.69 14.71
CA GLY A 26 -7.58 4.17 14.04
C GLY A 26 -8.30 3.09 13.22
N VAL A 27 -7.67 1.95 12.96
CA VAL A 27 -8.31 0.77 12.38
C VAL A 27 -8.76 -0.14 13.52
N THR A 28 -10.07 -0.41 13.61
CA THR A 28 -10.65 -1.16 14.73
C THR A 28 -10.82 -2.65 14.44
N GLN A 29 -11.02 -3.01 13.18
CA GLN A 29 -11.16 -4.38 12.68
C GLN A 29 -10.13 -4.65 11.57
N PRO A 30 -9.73 -5.91 11.35
CA PRO A 30 -8.79 -6.24 10.28
C PRO A 30 -9.32 -5.81 8.90
N VAL A 31 -8.44 -5.20 8.11
CA VAL A 31 -8.68 -4.87 6.70
C VAL A 31 -7.66 -5.59 5.84
N ALA A 32 -8.14 -6.32 4.83
CA ALA A 32 -7.27 -6.96 3.84
C ALA A 32 -7.16 -6.06 2.60
N ILE A 33 -5.93 -5.81 2.17
CA ILE A 33 -5.62 -5.05 0.95
C ILE A 33 -4.91 -6.00 0.00
N ILE A 34 -5.54 -6.32 -1.13
CA ILE A 34 -4.99 -7.19 -2.16
C ILE A 34 -4.73 -6.36 -3.40
N ARG A 35 -3.49 -6.34 -3.88
CA ARG A 35 -3.17 -5.69 -5.15
C ARG A 35 -3.15 -6.71 -6.28
N ASP A 36 -3.85 -6.39 -7.36
CA ASP A 36 -3.80 -7.21 -8.57
C ASP A 36 -2.53 -6.94 -9.39
N ARG A 37 -2.44 -7.60 -10.55
CA ARG A 37 -1.28 -7.48 -11.46
C ARG A 37 -1.07 -6.07 -12.04
N TRP A 38 -2.08 -5.20 -11.99
CA TRP A 38 -1.97 -3.81 -12.43
C TRP A 38 -1.76 -2.85 -11.27
N GLY A 39 -1.62 -3.37 -10.05
CA GLY A 39 -1.43 -2.58 -8.84
C GLY A 39 -2.72 -1.97 -8.29
N ILE A 40 -3.89 -2.34 -8.81
CA ILE A 40 -5.18 -1.85 -8.29
C ILE A 40 -5.43 -2.54 -6.94
N ALA A 41 -5.69 -1.73 -5.92
CA ALA A 41 -6.02 -2.22 -4.58
C ALA A 41 -7.48 -2.63 -4.49
N HIS A 42 -7.72 -3.87 -4.09
CA HIS A 42 -9.02 -4.43 -3.71
C HIS A 42 -9.08 -4.52 -2.18
N LEU A 43 -10.06 -3.86 -1.57
CA LEU A 43 -10.14 -3.67 -0.12
C LEU A 43 -11.30 -4.46 0.47
N TYR A 44 -11.03 -5.21 1.53
CA TYR A 44 -12.03 -5.98 2.26
C TYR A 44 -11.97 -5.63 3.74
N ALA A 45 -13.06 -5.07 4.26
CA ALA A 45 -13.19 -4.66 5.66
C ALA A 45 -14.52 -5.16 6.24
N ARG A 46 -14.60 -5.20 7.57
CA ARG A 46 -15.82 -5.60 8.31
C ARG A 46 -16.77 -4.45 8.62
N ASN A 47 -16.33 -3.22 8.42
CA ASN A 47 -17.13 -2.02 8.60
C ASN A 47 -16.68 -0.93 7.63
N GLU A 48 -17.53 0.06 7.43
CA GLU A 48 -17.31 1.14 6.47
C GLU A 48 -16.19 2.09 6.91
N ALA A 49 -16.10 2.40 8.21
CA ALA A 49 -15.10 3.33 8.73
C ALA A 49 -13.66 2.85 8.43
N ASP A 50 -13.37 1.59 8.72
CA ASP A 50 -12.08 0.96 8.45
C ASP A 50 -11.84 0.79 6.93
N LEU A 51 -12.91 0.56 6.14
CA LEU A 51 -12.81 0.50 4.68
C LEU A 51 -12.35 1.84 4.09
N PHE A 52 -12.99 2.94 4.49
CA PHE A 52 -12.64 4.29 4.04
C PHE A 52 -11.26 4.70 4.54
N PHE A 53 -10.88 4.32 5.77
CA PHE A 53 -9.53 4.53 6.26
C PHE A 53 -8.49 3.84 5.35
N ALA A 54 -8.70 2.56 5.05
CA ALA A 54 -7.80 1.79 4.20
C ALA A 54 -7.78 2.30 2.75
N GLN A 55 -8.91 2.82 2.24
CA GLN A 55 -8.97 3.46 0.93
C GLN A 55 -8.07 4.71 0.89
N GLY A 56 -8.18 5.57 1.91
CA GLY A 56 -7.31 6.74 2.06
C GLY A 56 -5.84 6.35 2.18
N TYR A 57 -5.53 5.31 2.96
CA TYR A 57 -4.18 4.74 3.07
C TYR A 57 -3.64 4.29 1.71
N CYS A 58 -4.41 3.55 0.91
CA CYS A 58 -3.98 3.11 -0.41
C CYS A 58 -3.76 4.30 -1.36
N ALA A 59 -4.69 5.25 -1.38
CA ALA A 59 -4.60 6.44 -2.23
C ALA A 59 -3.36 7.27 -1.90
N ALA A 60 -3.07 7.49 -0.60
CA ALA A 60 -1.87 8.16 -0.15
C ALA A 60 -0.62 7.35 -0.54
N ARG A 61 -0.59 6.04 -0.29
CA ARG A 61 0.57 5.20 -0.62
C ARG A 61 0.95 5.26 -2.11
N ASP A 62 -0.03 5.41 -2.99
CA ASP A 62 0.21 5.47 -4.43
C ASP A 62 0.43 6.91 -4.95
N ARG A 63 -0.21 7.91 -4.34
CA ARG A 63 -0.30 9.28 -4.90
C ARG A 63 -0.06 10.40 -3.90
N LEU A 64 0.65 10.15 -2.80
CA LEU A 64 0.89 11.13 -1.74
C LEU A 64 1.39 12.47 -2.29
N PHE A 65 2.38 12.44 -3.17
CA PHE A 65 2.95 13.64 -3.76
C PHE A 65 1.91 14.47 -4.53
N GLN A 66 1.03 13.81 -5.29
CA GLN A 66 -0.03 14.50 -6.04
C GLN A 66 -1.07 15.11 -5.10
N PHE A 67 -1.48 14.37 -4.06
CA PHE A 67 -2.42 14.87 -3.06
C PHE A 67 -1.86 16.08 -2.30
N GLU A 68 -0.60 16.01 -1.86
CA GLU A 68 0.07 17.13 -1.19
C GLU A 68 0.16 18.35 -2.10
N LEU A 69 0.53 18.17 -3.37
CA LEU A 69 0.62 19.28 -4.31
C LEU A 69 -0.75 19.91 -4.59
N TRP A 70 -1.81 19.11 -4.76
CA TRP A 70 -3.17 19.61 -4.91
C TRP A 70 -3.66 20.35 -3.67
N TRP A 71 -3.38 19.82 -2.48
CA TRP A 71 -3.70 20.48 -1.22
C TRP A 71 -3.01 21.85 -1.11
N ARG A 72 -1.72 21.91 -1.46
CA ARG A 72 -0.95 23.17 -1.49
C ARG A 72 -1.46 24.15 -2.53
N GLN A 73 -1.91 23.67 -3.69
CA GLN A 73 -2.56 24.49 -4.70
C GLN A 73 -3.86 25.09 -4.17
N ALA A 74 -4.71 24.28 -3.54
CA ALA A 74 -5.97 24.73 -2.96
C ALA A 74 -5.76 25.73 -1.81
N THR A 75 -4.67 25.60 -1.05
CA THR A 75 -4.35 26.49 0.09
C THR A 75 -3.42 27.65 -0.26
N GLY A 76 -2.91 27.74 -1.49
CA GLY A 76 -2.00 28.79 -1.93
C GLY A 76 -0.56 28.68 -1.40
N THR A 77 -0.13 27.49 -0.95
CA THR A 77 1.17 27.25 -0.29
C THR A 77 2.17 26.48 -1.17
N VAL A 78 1.94 26.44 -2.49
CA VAL A 78 2.79 25.70 -3.44
C VAL A 78 4.23 26.22 -3.47
N ALA A 79 4.41 27.54 -3.36
CA ALA A 79 5.71 28.19 -3.43
C ALA A 79 6.65 27.78 -2.29
N GLU A 80 6.14 27.24 -1.18
CA GLU A 80 6.96 26.71 -0.08
C GLU A 80 7.78 25.48 -0.50
N VAL A 81 7.27 24.68 -1.44
CA VAL A 81 7.91 23.44 -1.89
C VAL A 81 8.55 23.58 -3.27
N LEU A 82 7.93 24.35 -4.16
CA LEU A 82 8.41 24.54 -5.54
C LEU A 82 9.16 25.86 -5.79
N GLY A 83 9.22 26.73 -4.77
CA GLY A 83 9.98 27.97 -4.79
C GLY A 83 9.23 29.17 -5.39
N ALA A 84 9.94 30.30 -5.44
CA ALA A 84 9.37 31.62 -5.76
C ALA A 84 8.71 31.73 -7.15
N LYS A 85 9.00 30.80 -8.07
CA LYS A 85 8.36 30.77 -9.39
C LYS A 85 6.84 30.58 -9.30
N GLU A 86 6.36 29.89 -8.26
CA GLU A 86 4.94 29.58 -8.08
C GLU A 86 4.16 30.66 -7.31
N LEU A 87 4.79 31.81 -6.98
CA LEU A 87 4.11 32.90 -6.25
C LEU A 87 3.06 33.66 -7.06
N ARG A 88 3.06 33.53 -8.39
CA ARG A 88 2.17 34.28 -9.30
C ARG A 88 1.27 33.37 -10.13
N ARG A 89 1.06 32.14 -9.68
CA ARG A 89 0.32 31.11 -10.42
C ARG A 89 -1.16 31.14 -10.11
#